data_AF-A0A327QEM7-F1
#
_entry.id   AF-A0A327QEM7-F1
#
_cell.length_a   1.000
_cell.length_b   1.000
_cell.length_c   1.000
_cell.angle_alpha   90.00
_cell.angle_beta   90.00
_cell.angle_gamma   90.00
#
_symmetry.space_group_name_H-M   'P 1'
#
loop_
_entity.id
_entity.type
_entity.pdbx_description
1 polymer ?
#
loop_
_entity_poly.entity_id
_entity_poly.type
_entity_poly.pdbx_seq_one_letter_code
_entity_poly.pdbx_strand_id
1 'polypeptide(L)'
;MVLQSGDCDPISMAGRLSHNLSKLGKQVYFASEKRVIGRILPLAANSYEQAKIKLLFDYLFFALLISVPIICLLIVQQDYIGLLSNSLFCGVYVVCLLLIRNGRTTEHVGMLAAYTTMLFAIVSSILNEWDLGPMFSVSWLLGILLGYVTVNLRTAIMLVGILFIYLCIAAYVKITGIEVYTKPGYSIMNTYIATPLLTIMFIFLLLRVWGLHYRNVILLAREESKENQKQFSARINQNLIKQFILVKGLSRSGKSKYLDGSIELMECLSEIERQCDTAINYLDQEPANTNPAATTSQQ
;
A
#
# COMPACT_ATOMS: atom_id res chain seq x y z
N MET A 1 57.84 9.51 30.72
CA MET A 1 56.90 8.59 30.04
C MET A 1 55.49 8.96 30.48
N VAL A 2 54.81 9.80 29.71
CA VAL A 2 53.40 10.14 29.93
C VAL A 2 52.61 9.36 28.90
N LEU A 3 51.83 8.38 29.37
CA LEU A 3 50.87 7.64 28.56
C LEU A 3 49.76 8.62 28.15
N GLN A 4 49.73 8.98 26.87
CA GLN A 4 48.58 9.61 26.24
C GLN A 4 47.44 8.58 26.22
N SER A 5 46.53 8.64 27.20
CA SER A 5 45.23 7.98 27.10
C SER A 5 44.41 8.75 26.07
N GLY A 6 44.22 8.16 24.90
CA GLY A 6 43.29 8.68 23.91
C GLY A 6 41.87 8.56 24.47
N ASP A 7 41.32 9.70 24.91
CA ASP A 7 39.89 9.87 25.17
C ASP A 7 39.11 9.62 23.88
N CYS A 8 38.61 8.40 23.71
CA CYS A 8 37.59 8.10 22.73
C CYS A 8 36.23 8.45 23.34
N ASP A 9 35.72 9.64 23.05
CA ASP A 9 34.39 10.07 23.46
C ASP A 9 33.32 9.07 22.99
N PRO A 10 32.61 8.37 23.90
CA PRO A 10 31.63 7.33 23.56
C PRO A 10 30.43 7.91 22.77
N ILE A 11 30.16 9.21 22.94
CA ILE A 11 29.08 9.94 22.25
C ILE A 11 29.38 10.07 20.74
N SER A 12 30.65 10.25 20.36
CA SER A 12 31.05 10.35 18.94
C SER A 12 31.02 8.99 18.22
N MET A 13 31.13 7.90 18.97
CA MET A 13 31.12 6.53 18.47
C MET A 13 29.68 6.04 18.22
N ALA A 14 28.77 6.35 19.16
CA ALA A 14 27.34 6.05 19.03
C ALA A 14 26.68 6.79 17.85
N GLY A 15 27.03 8.06 17.63
CA GLY A 15 26.54 8.84 16.48
C GLY A 15 27.00 8.27 15.13
N ARG A 16 28.26 7.83 15.04
CA ARG A 16 28.80 7.18 13.82
C ARG A 16 28.18 5.81 13.57
N LEU A 17 27.95 5.01 14.61
CA LEU A 17 27.25 3.72 14.52
C LEU A 17 25.82 3.89 14.02
N SER A 18 25.05 4.83 14.60
CA SER A 18 23.68 5.12 14.18
C SER A 18 23.59 5.57 12.72
N HIS A 19 24.50 6.45 12.29
CA HIS A 19 24.56 6.91 10.91
C HIS A 19 24.88 5.78 9.91
N ASN A 20 25.84 4.93 10.26
CA ASN A 20 26.22 3.78 9.42
C ASN A 20 25.10 2.73 9.34
N LEU A 21 24.40 2.45 10.45
CA LEU A 21 23.23 1.56 10.48
C LEU A 21 22.08 2.10 9.62
N SER A 22 21.79 3.40 9.70
CA SER A 22 20.77 4.03 8.86
C SER A 22 21.09 3.93 7.37
N LYS A 23 22.37 4.16 7.01
CA LYS A 23 22.83 4.03 5.61
C LYS A 23 22.73 2.59 5.11
N LEU A 24 23.14 1.62 5.93
CA LEU A 24 23.07 0.21 5.59
C LEU A 24 21.61 -0.26 5.44
N GLY A 25 20.73 0.14 6.36
CA GLY A 25 19.29 -0.15 6.28
C GLY A 25 18.65 0.39 5.00
N LYS A 26 18.98 1.64 4.61
CA LYS A 26 18.52 2.21 3.34
C LYS A 26 19.03 1.44 2.13
N GLN A 27 20.30 1.04 2.12
CA GLN A 27 20.88 0.26 1.01
C GLN A 27 20.21 -1.11 0.87
N VAL A 28 20.01 -1.83 1.97
CA VAL A 28 19.33 -3.13 1.98
C VAL A 28 17.88 -2.99 1.53
N TYR A 29 17.17 -1.96 1.99
CA TYR A 29 15.80 -1.68 1.57
C TYR A 29 15.72 -1.42 0.05
N PHE A 30 16.49 -0.48 -0.49
CA PHE A 30 16.45 -0.16 -1.93
C PHE A 30 16.91 -1.32 -2.81
N ALA A 31 17.92 -2.07 -2.38
CA ALA A 31 18.37 -3.26 -3.09
C ALA A 31 17.26 -4.34 -3.14
N SER A 32 16.54 -4.51 -2.02
CA SER A 32 15.42 -5.47 -1.92
C SER A 32 14.21 -5.00 -2.73
N GLU A 33 13.84 -3.72 -2.65
CA GLU A 33 12.74 -3.11 -3.41
C GLU A 33 12.99 -3.29 -4.92
N LYS A 34 14.19 -2.94 -5.39
CA LYS A 34 14.58 -3.09 -6.80
C LYS A 34 14.56 -4.55 -7.26
N ARG A 35 14.92 -5.50 -6.39
CA ARG A 35 15.01 -6.92 -6.73
C ARG A 35 13.65 -7.62 -6.73
N VAL A 36 12.75 -7.24 -5.83
CA VAL A 36 11.43 -7.87 -5.68
C VAL A 36 10.38 -7.18 -6.55
N ILE A 37 10.26 -5.84 -6.44
CA ILE A 37 9.19 -5.08 -7.10
C ILE A 37 9.69 -4.36 -8.37
N GLY A 38 10.99 -4.12 -8.51
CA GLY A 38 11.53 -3.25 -9.58
C GLY A 38 11.16 -3.65 -11.01
N ARG A 39 10.84 -4.92 -11.26
CA ARG A 39 10.34 -5.38 -12.57
C ARG A 39 8.83 -5.23 -12.73
N ILE A 40 8.05 -5.25 -11.66
CA ILE A 40 6.58 -5.38 -11.71
C ILE A 40 5.89 -4.04 -11.51
N LEU A 41 6.50 -3.13 -10.75
CA LEU A 41 5.97 -1.78 -10.54
C LEU A 41 5.62 -1.05 -11.84
N PRO A 42 6.48 -1.04 -12.89
CA PRO A 42 6.14 -0.36 -14.13
C PRO A 42 5.12 -1.11 -14.99
N LEU A 43 4.88 -2.40 -14.73
CA LEU A 43 3.87 -3.20 -15.45
C LEU A 43 2.47 -3.11 -14.82
N ALA A 44 2.34 -2.54 -13.62
CA ALA A 44 1.04 -2.38 -12.97
C ALA A 44 0.19 -1.32 -13.69
N ALA A 45 -1.04 -1.70 -14.04
CA ALA A 45 -1.93 -0.91 -14.90
C ALA A 45 -2.34 0.45 -14.34
N ASN A 46 -2.33 0.62 -13.01
CA ASN A 46 -2.81 1.82 -12.32
C ASN A 46 -1.95 2.15 -11.09
N SER A 47 -1.85 3.44 -10.74
CA SER A 47 -1.16 3.92 -9.53
C SER A 47 -1.69 3.29 -8.24
N TYR A 48 -2.95 2.88 -8.24
CA TYR A 48 -3.58 2.17 -7.13
C TYR A 48 -2.98 0.77 -6.90
N GLU A 49 -2.78 0.00 -7.96
CA GLU A 49 -2.15 -1.33 -7.87
C GLU A 49 -0.66 -1.20 -7.51
N GLN A 50 0.02 -0.15 -8.00
CA GLN A 50 1.39 0.16 -7.60
C GLN A 50 1.50 0.43 -6.09
N ALA A 51 0.58 1.23 -5.54
CA ALA A 51 0.54 1.53 -4.10
C ALA A 51 0.28 0.28 -3.25
N LYS A 52 -0.64 -0.60 -3.67
CA LYS A 52 -0.89 -1.87 -2.97
C LYS A 52 0.33 -2.78 -2.96
N ILE A 53 0.99 -2.96 -4.11
CA ILE A 53 2.17 -3.82 -4.22
C ILE A 53 3.29 -3.27 -3.33
N LYS A 54 3.48 -1.95 -3.31
CA LYS A 54 4.47 -1.30 -2.46
C LYS A 54 4.18 -1.50 -0.97
N LEU A 55 2.93 -1.28 -0.55
CA LEU A 55 2.49 -1.51 0.83
C LEU A 55 2.72 -2.97 1.28
N LEU A 56 2.36 -3.93 0.42
CA LEU A 56 2.51 -5.35 0.71
C LEU A 56 3.99 -5.74 0.85
N PHE A 57 4.86 -5.21 -0.01
CA PHE A 57 6.30 -5.41 0.12
C PHE A 57 6.87 -4.79 1.39
N ASP A 58 6.51 -3.55 1.70
CA ASP A 58 6.98 -2.86 2.90
C ASP A 58 6.59 -3.67 4.14
N TYR A 59 5.34 -4.12 4.21
CA TYR A 59 4.86 -5.01 5.26
C TYR A 59 5.72 -6.27 5.41
N LEU A 60 5.91 -7.04 4.33
CA LEU A 60 6.67 -8.28 4.35
C LEU A 60 8.14 -8.05 4.71
N PHE A 61 8.75 -6.99 4.17
CA PHE A 61 10.13 -6.63 4.43
C PHE A 61 10.35 -6.27 5.91
N PHE A 62 9.50 -5.41 6.47
CA PHE A 62 9.59 -5.03 7.88
C PHE A 62 9.25 -6.18 8.82
N ALA A 63 8.29 -7.03 8.47
CA ALA A 63 7.98 -8.23 9.24
C ALA A 63 9.18 -9.18 9.31
N LEU A 64 9.87 -9.41 8.19
CA LEU A 64 11.11 -10.19 8.15
C LEU A 64 12.24 -9.52 8.95
N LEU A 65 12.41 -8.20 8.81
CA LEU A 65 13.44 -7.45 9.50
C LEU A 65 13.26 -7.52 11.03
N ILE A 66 12.03 -7.39 11.53
CA ILE A 66 11.68 -7.52 12.96
C ILE A 66 11.86 -8.97 13.43
N SER A 67 11.65 -9.95 12.57
CA SER A 67 11.80 -11.35 12.93
C SER A 67 13.25 -11.75 13.19
N VAL A 68 14.23 -11.10 12.55
CA VAL A 68 15.67 -11.37 12.75
C VAL A 68 16.11 -11.25 14.21
N PRO A 69 15.93 -10.11 14.91
CA PRO A 69 16.32 -10.01 16.31
C PRO A 69 15.51 -10.96 17.22
N ILE A 70 14.25 -11.25 16.88
CA ILE A 70 13.43 -12.22 17.62
C ILE A 70 14.03 -13.63 17.52
N ILE A 71 14.43 -14.06 16.31
CA ILE A 71 15.12 -15.33 16.10
C ILE A 71 16.43 -15.37 16.90
N CYS A 72 17.23 -14.29 16.88
CA CYS A 72 18.45 -14.22 17.69
C CYS A 72 18.16 -14.38 19.19
N LEU A 73 17.12 -13.72 19.72
CA LEU A 73 16.72 -13.86 21.11
C LEU A 73 16.27 -15.29 21.44
N LEU A 74 15.50 -15.94 20.56
CA LEU A 74 15.05 -17.32 20.74
C LEU A 74 16.23 -18.31 20.76
N ILE A 75 17.26 -18.08 19.94
CA ILE A 75 18.50 -18.88 19.97
C ILE A 75 19.22 -18.72 21.31
N VAL A 76 19.31 -17.48 21.83
CA VAL A 76 19.95 -17.21 23.13
C VAL A 76 19.16 -17.86 24.27
N GLN A 77 17.84 -17.86 24.20
CA GLN A 77 16.96 -18.49 25.19
C GLN A 77 16.88 -20.02 25.04
N GLN A 78 17.47 -20.60 23.98
CA GLN A 78 17.38 -22.03 23.65
C GLN A 78 15.92 -22.54 23.51
N ASP A 79 15.00 -21.68 23.10
CA ASP A 79 13.61 -22.06 22.81
C ASP A 79 13.51 -22.60 21.37
N TYR A 80 13.72 -23.92 21.24
CA TYR A 80 13.68 -24.61 19.94
C TYR A 80 12.28 -24.61 19.30
N ILE A 81 11.20 -24.57 20.10
CA ILE A 81 9.82 -24.60 19.60
C ILE A 81 9.48 -23.23 19.02
N GLY A 82 9.75 -22.16 19.77
CA GLY A 82 9.61 -20.80 19.29
C GLY A 82 10.47 -20.53 18.05
N LEU A 83 11.70 -21.05 18.04
CA LEU A 83 12.62 -20.94 16.90
C LEU A 83 12.05 -21.61 15.64
N LEU A 84 11.55 -22.85 15.75
CA LEU A 84 10.97 -23.57 14.62
C LEU A 84 9.72 -22.84 14.07
N SER A 85 8.82 -22.42 14.96
CA SER A 85 7.59 -21.71 14.60
C SER A 85 7.88 -20.39 13.89
N ASN A 86 8.78 -19.57 14.44
CA ASN A 86 9.12 -18.27 13.86
C ASN A 86 9.93 -18.41 12.56
N SER A 87 10.74 -19.47 12.43
CA SER A 87 11.47 -19.77 11.19
C SER A 87 10.54 -20.18 10.05
N LEU A 88 9.53 -21.02 10.34
CA LEU A 88 8.50 -21.39 9.37
C LEU A 88 7.73 -20.15 8.89
N PHE A 89 7.37 -19.27 9.82
CA PHE A 89 6.69 -18.02 9.52
C PHE A 89 7.51 -17.09 8.62
N CYS A 90 8.79 -16.91 8.92
CA CYS A 90 9.71 -16.20 8.05
C CYS A 90 9.79 -16.83 6.66
N GLY A 91 9.83 -18.17 6.58
CA GLY A 91 9.81 -18.91 5.32
C GLY A 91 8.59 -18.56 4.47
N VAL A 92 7.40 -18.49 5.07
CA VAL A 92 6.17 -18.11 4.38
C VAL A 92 6.25 -16.68 3.82
N TYR A 93 6.78 -15.72 4.58
CA TYR A 93 6.95 -14.35 4.08
C TYR A 93 7.98 -14.23 2.96
N VAL A 94 9.06 -15.00 3.01
CA VAL A 94 10.00 -15.10 1.89
C VAL A 94 9.30 -15.67 0.66
N VAL A 95 8.46 -16.69 0.81
CA VAL A 95 7.64 -17.23 -0.29
C VAL A 95 6.69 -16.16 -0.84
N CYS A 96 6.04 -15.36 0.00
CA CYS A 96 5.21 -14.24 -0.44
C CYS A 96 6.01 -13.22 -1.27
N LEU A 97 7.22 -12.85 -0.84
CA LEU A 97 8.09 -11.96 -1.61
C LEU A 97 8.52 -12.57 -2.95
N LEU A 98 8.77 -13.88 -3.01
CA LEU A 98 9.07 -14.58 -4.26
C LEU A 98 7.86 -14.63 -5.20
N LEU A 99 6.64 -14.83 -4.66
CA LEU A 99 5.41 -14.78 -5.44
C LEU A 99 5.17 -13.38 -6.02
N ILE A 100 5.42 -12.33 -5.23
CA ILE A 100 5.42 -10.95 -5.73
C ILE A 100 6.43 -10.84 -6.86
N ARG A 101 7.70 -11.23 -6.66
CA ARG A 101 8.74 -11.15 -7.70
C ARG A 101 8.38 -11.89 -9.00
N ASN A 102 7.59 -12.95 -8.93
CA ASN A 102 7.14 -13.71 -10.10
C ASN A 102 5.92 -13.09 -10.80
N GLY A 103 5.44 -11.93 -10.35
CA GLY A 103 4.32 -11.21 -10.96
C GLY A 103 2.95 -11.83 -10.65
N ARG A 104 2.83 -12.59 -9.55
CA ARG A 104 1.51 -13.04 -9.09
C ARG A 104 0.66 -11.85 -8.65
N THR A 105 -0.66 -11.99 -8.79
CA THR A 105 -1.61 -10.94 -8.45
C THR A 105 -1.51 -10.59 -6.97
N THR A 106 -1.52 -9.29 -6.69
CA THR A 106 -1.38 -8.72 -5.34
C THR A 106 -2.42 -9.27 -4.38
N GLU A 107 -3.62 -9.56 -4.88
CA GLU A 107 -4.71 -10.15 -4.11
C GLU A 107 -4.35 -11.52 -3.53
N HIS A 108 -3.72 -12.40 -4.31
CA HIS A 108 -3.43 -13.76 -3.85
C HIS A 108 -2.30 -13.75 -2.80
N VAL A 109 -1.27 -12.93 -3.04
CA VAL A 109 -0.17 -12.81 -2.08
C VAL A 109 -0.62 -12.09 -0.80
N GLY A 110 -1.42 -11.03 -0.94
CA GLY A 110 -1.99 -10.31 0.19
C GLY A 110 -2.93 -11.17 1.03
N MET A 111 -3.73 -12.02 0.39
CA MET A 111 -4.57 -13.01 1.06
C MET A 111 -3.71 -14.00 1.86
N LEU A 112 -2.69 -14.58 1.24
CA LEU A 112 -1.79 -15.53 1.89
C LEU A 112 -1.07 -14.89 3.09
N ALA A 113 -0.53 -13.68 2.92
CA ALA A 113 0.12 -12.93 3.98
C ALA A 113 -0.84 -12.61 5.13
N ALA A 114 -2.07 -12.17 4.83
CA ALA A 114 -3.08 -11.86 5.85
C ALA A 114 -3.48 -13.10 6.67
N TYR A 115 -3.79 -14.22 6.01
CA TYR A 115 -4.15 -15.47 6.68
C TYR A 115 -3.00 -16.01 7.53
N THR A 116 -1.78 -16.00 7.00
CA THR A 116 -0.62 -16.53 7.70
C THR A 116 -0.29 -15.69 8.93
N THR A 117 -0.33 -14.36 8.82
CA THR A 117 -0.19 -13.44 9.97
C THR A 117 -1.19 -13.75 11.07
N MET A 118 -2.46 -13.88 10.69
CA MET A 118 -3.55 -14.08 11.64
C MET A 118 -3.51 -15.47 12.29
N LEU A 119 -3.33 -16.52 11.49
CA LEU A 119 -3.23 -17.90 12.00
C LEU A 119 -2.00 -18.07 12.87
N PHE A 120 -0.86 -17.48 12.50
CA PHE A 120 0.34 -17.52 13.33
C PHE A 120 0.10 -16.87 14.70
N ALA A 121 -0.56 -15.72 14.74
CA ALA A 121 -0.90 -15.06 16.00
C ALA A 121 -1.90 -15.88 16.84
N ILE A 122 -2.87 -16.57 16.20
CA ILE A 122 -3.79 -17.49 16.89
C ILE A 122 -3.02 -18.68 17.49
N VAL A 123 -2.20 -19.36 16.69
CA VAL A 123 -1.42 -20.52 17.15
C VAL A 123 -0.46 -20.09 18.26
N SER A 124 0.23 -18.96 18.11
CA SER A 124 1.13 -18.43 19.12
C SER A 124 0.40 -18.08 20.42
N SER A 125 -0.81 -17.54 20.32
CA SER A 125 -1.64 -17.28 21.51
C SER A 125 -2.10 -18.57 22.17
N ILE A 126 -2.47 -19.62 21.42
CA ILE A 126 -2.82 -20.94 21.98
C ILE A 126 -1.62 -21.56 22.69
N LEU A 127 -0.44 -21.52 22.07
CA LEU A 127 0.80 -22.02 22.66
C LEU A 127 1.19 -21.24 23.92
N ASN A 128 0.83 -19.95 23.99
CA ASN A 128 1.00 -19.09 25.15
C ASN A 128 -0.26 -19.03 26.01
N GLU A 129 -0.86 -20.18 26.29
CA GLU A 129 -1.95 -20.33 27.26
C GLU A 129 -3.22 -19.51 26.97
N TRP A 130 -3.56 -19.36 25.69
CA TRP A 130 -4.70 -18.56 25.25
C TRP A 130 -4.58 -17.08 25.65
N ASP A 131 -3.36 -16.54 25.68
CA ASP A 131 -3.10 -15.15 26.02
C ASP A 131 -3.73 -14.20 24.98
N LEU A 132 -4.63 -13.33 25.47
CA LEU A 132 -5.32 -12.32 24.65
C LEU A 132 -4.61 -10.96 24.73
N GLY A 133 -3.34 -10.96 25.12
CA GLY A 133 -2.53 -9.76 25.28
C GLY A 133 -2.47 -8.88 24.03
N PRO A 134 -2.04 -7.62 24.21
CA PRO A 134 -1.95 -6.64 23.13
C PRO A 134 -0.99 -7.08 22.02
N MET A 135 0.04 -7.88 22.33
CA MET A 135 1.01 -8.38 21.37
C MET A 135 0.36 -9.24 20.26
N PHE A 136 -0.59 -10.11 20.62
CA PHE A 136 -1.33 -10.95 19.66
C PHE A 136 -2.46 -10.17 19.00
N SER A 137 -3.13 -9.30 19.77
CA SER A 137 -4.23 -8.47 19.27
C SER A 137 -3.82 -7.51 18.15
N VAL A 138 -2.62 -6.90 18.27
CA VAL A 138 -2.05 -6.06 17.20
C VAL A 138 -1.76 -6.89 15.95
N SER A 139 -1.29 -8.12 16.10
CA SER A 139 -0.99 -9.01 14.97
C SER A 139 -2.26 -9.48 14.25
N TRP A 140 -3.34 -9.80 14.98
CA TRP A 140 -4.65 -10.10 14.40
C TRP A 140 -5.19 -8.92 13.61
N LEU A 141 -5.10 -7.72 14.19
CA LEU A 141 -5.49 -6.48 13.53
C LEU A 141 -4.75 -6.23 12.23
N LEU A 142 -3.44 -6.42 12.27
CA LEU A 142 -2.57 -6.21 11.13
C LEU A 142 -2.91 -7.21 10.00
N GLY A 143 -3.20 -8.47 10.33
CA GLY A 143 -3.69 -9.46 9.38
C GLY A 143 -5.01 -9.07 8.73
N ILE A 144 -6.00 -8.63 9.52
CA ILE A 144 -7.30 -8.20 9.00
C ILE A 144 -7.17 -6.97 8.10
N LEU A 145 -6.38 -5.98 8.52
CA LEU A 145 -6.13 -4.76 7.76
C LEU A 145 -5.43 -5.08 6.44
N LEU A 146 -4.42 -5.94 6.47
CA LEU A 146 -3.71 -6.37 5.28
C LEU A 146 -4.67 -7.05 4.30
N GLY A 147 -5.55 -7.94 4.78
CA GLY A 147 -6.58 -8.58 3.95
C GLY A 147 -7.59 -7.59 3.36
N TYR A 148 -7.97 -6.56 4.12
CA TYR A 148 -8.86 -5.49 3.65
C TYR A 148 -8.24 -4.67 2.51
N VAL A 149 -6.98 -4.27 2.67
CA VAL A 149 -6.30 -3.35 1.73
C VAL A 149 -5.87 -4.07 0.45
N THR A 150 -5.36 -5.29 0.57
CA THR A 150 -4.76 -6.01 -0.56
C THR A 150 -5.78 -6.79 -1.38
N VAL A 151 -6.86 -7.28 -0.75
CA VAL A 151 -7.86 -8.14 -1.39
C VAL A 151 -9.19 -7.39 -1.52
N ASN A 152 -10.07 -7.55 -0.54
CA ASN A 152 -11.46 -7.08 -0.58
C ASN A 152 -12.06 -7.06 0.84
N LEU A 153 -13.13 -6.27 1.03
CA LEU A 153 -13.89 -6.21 2.28
C LEU A 153 -14.40 -7.59 2.74
N ARG A 154 -14.82 -8.45 1.80
CA ARG A 154 -15.31 -9.81 2.10
C ARG A 154 -14.26 -10.63 2.85
N THR A 155 -13.01 -10.57 2.42
CA THR A 155 -11.90 -11.31 3.06
C THR A 155 -11.63 -10.79 4.46
N ALA A 156 -11.69 -9.47 4.67
CA ALA A 156 -11.55 -8.88 5.99
C ALA A 156 -12.67 -9.34 6.94
N ILE A 157 -13.93 -9.36 6.47
CA ILE A 157 -15.06 -9.87 7.26
C ILE A 157 -14.88 -11.35 7.61
N MET A 158 -14.41 -12.17 6.67
CA MET A 158 -14.09 -13.58 6.92
C MET A 158 -13.02 -13.74 8.01
N LEU A 159 -11.93 -12.96 7.93
CA LEU A 159 -10.88 -12.96 8.96
C LEU A 159 -11.43 -12.50 10.32
N VAL A 160 -12.27 -11.45 10.37
CA VAL A 160 -12.95 -11.03 11.61
C VAL A 160 -13.83 -12.14 12.17
N GLY A 161 -14.57 -12.87 11.32
CA GLY A 161 -15.39 -14.00 11.72
C GLY A 161 -14.57 -15.14 12.32
N ILE A 162 -13.45 -15.50 11.71
CA ILE A 162 -12.51 -16.50 12.23
C ILE A 162 -11.98 -16.04 13.60
N LEU A 163 -11.61 -14.76 13.74
CA LEU A 163 -11.11 -14.21 15.00
C LEU A 163 -12.17 -14.27 16.08
N PHE A 164 -13.42 -13.92 15.75
CA PHE A 164 -14.53 -13.96 16.67
C PHE A 164 -14.79 -15.37 17.20
N ILE A 165 -14.84 -16.37 16.31
CA ILE A 165 -14.98 -17.78 16.70
C ILE A 165 -13.84 -18.19 17.64
N TYR A 166 -12.59 -17.84 17.30
CA TYR A 166 -11.43 -18.11 18.14
C TYR A 166 -11.56 -17.46 19.52
N LEU A 167 -11.97 -16.19 19.61
CA LEU A 167 -12.14 -15.49 20.89
C LEU A 167 -13.25 -16.12 21.74
N CYS A 168 -14.36 -16.58 21.13
CA CYS A 168 -15.40 -17.32 21.85
C CYS A 168 -14.87 -18.64 22.41
N ILE A 169 -14.07 -19.39 21.64
CA ILE A 169 -13.43 -20.63 22.11
C ILE A 169 -12.46 -20.33 23.25
N ALA A 170 -11.59 -19.33 23.08
CA ALA A 170 -10.63 -18.92 24.11
C ALA A 170 -11.33 -18.52 25.42
N ALA A 171 -12.43 -17.77 25.33
CA ALA A 171 -13.25 -17.42 26.49
C ALA A 171 -13.91 -18.65 27.14
N TYR A 172 -14.44 -19.58 26.34
CA TYR A 172 -15.04 -20.82 26.85
C TYR A 172 -14.04 -21.69 27.61
N VAL A 173 -12.85 -21.92 27.04
CA VAL A 173 -11.76 -22.69 27.67
C VAL A 173 -11.33 -22.05 28.99
N LYS A 174 -11.27 -20.72 29.01
CA LYS A 174 -10.92 -19.95 30.21
C LYS A 174 -11.98 -20.03 31.31
N ILE A 175 -13.27 -20.02 30.96
CA ILE A 175 -14.38 -20.14 31.93
C ILE A 175 -14.46 -21.55 32.51
N THR A 176 -14.15 -22.59 31.71
CA THR A 176 -14.19 -23.99 32.16
C THR A 176 -13.04 -24.36 33.09
N GLY A 177 -12.12 -23.43 33.38
CA GLY A 177 -11.09 -23.63 34.41
C GLY A 177 -10.10 -24.74 34.07
N ILE A 178 -9.88 -25.01 32.78
CA ILE A 178 -8.73 -25.81 32.36
C ILE A 178 -7.50 -24.96 32.71
N GLU A 179 -6.90 -25.25 33.87
CA GLU A 179 -5.73 -24.53 34.40
C GLU A 179 -4.56 -24.68 33.44
N VAL A 180 -4.42 -23.71 32.56
CA VAL A 180 -3.15 -23.38 31.92
C VAL A 180 -2.62 -22.16 32.68
N TYR A 181 -1.33 -22.17 33.00
CA TYR A 181 -0.69 -21.56 34.16
C TYR A 181 -0.70 -20.02 34.16
N THR A 182 -1.81 -19.40 34.54
CA THR A 182 -1.96 -17.94 34.52
C THR A 182 -0.89 -17.22 35.36
N LYS A 183 -0.19 -16.26 34.75
CA LYS A 183 0.73 -15.33 35.43
C LYS A 183 -0.03 -14.53 36.51
N PRO A 184 0.42 -14.49 37.78
CA PRO A 184 -0.36 -13.90 38.87
C PRO A 184 -0.36 -12.37 38.79
N GLY A 185 -1.54 -11.75 38.75
CA GLY A 185 -1.67 -10.28 38.83
C GLY A 185 -2.93 -9.66 38.22
N TYR A 186 -3.76 -10.41 37.49
CA TYR A 186 -4.92 -9.86 36.78
C TYR A 186 -6.25 -10.25 37.44
N SER A 187 -7.14 -9.26 37.63
CA SER A 187 -8.51 -9.48 38.14
C SER A 187 -9.34 -10.28 37.14
N ILE A 188 -10.03 -11.33 37.63
CA ILE A 188 -10.82 -12.30 36.85
C ILE A 188 -11.90 -11.60 36.01
N MET A 189 -12.60 -10.60 36.57
CA MET A 189 -13.69 -9.91 35.89
C MET A 189 -13.21 -9.02 34.72
N ASN A 190 -12.03 -8.40 34.88
CA ASN A 190 -11.43 -7.57 33.82
C ASN A 190 -10.85 -8.42 32.69
N THR A 191 -10.25 -9.55 33.01
CA THR A 191 -9.50 -10.39 32.05
C THR A 191 -10.42 -11.12 31.08
N TYR A 192 -11.59 -11.57 31.52
CA TYR A 192 -12.44 -12.46 30.74
C TYR A 192 -13.65 -11.80 30.06
N ILE A 193 -14.15 -10.68 30.61
CA ILE A 193 -15.34 -10.01 30.06
C ILE A 193 -14.97 -8.67 29.44
N ALA A 194 -14.30 -7.80 30.20
CA ALA A 194 -13.99 -6.45 29.74
C ALA A 194 -12.93 -6.46 28.64
N THR A 195 -11.87 -7.27 28.80
CA THR A 195 -10.74 -7.29 27.85
C THR A 195 -11.18 -7.69 26.44
N PRO A 196 -11.75 -8.88 26.16
CA PRO A 196 -12.10 -9.26 24.79
C PRO A 196 -13.15 -8.35 24.15
N LEU A 197 -14.11 -7.82 24.94
CA LEU A 197 -15.12 -6.90 24.45
C LEU A 197 -14.52 -5.54 24.08
N LEU A 198 -13.60 -5.02 24.91
CA LEU A 198 -12.81 -3.83 24.60
C LEU A 198 -11.87 -4.07 23.42
N THR A 199 -11.20 -5.23 23.31
CA THR A 199 -10.34 -5.52 22.16
C THR A 199 -11.15 -5.55 20.87
N ILE A 200 -12.33 -6.20 20.86
CA ILE A 200 -13.23 -6.19 19.70
C ILE A 200 -13.65 -4.75 19.36
N MET A 201 -14.01 -3.93 20.36
CA MET A 201 -14.41 -2.54 20.12
C MET A 201 -13.25 -1.69 19.58
N PHE A 202 -12.05 -1.82 20.14
CA PHE A 202 -10.83 -1.19 19.65
C PHE A 202 -10.47 -1.68 18.26
N ILE A 203 -10.70 -2.96 17.96
CA ILE A 203 -10.47 -3.55 16.64
C ILE A 203 -11.38 -2.90 15.60
N PHE A 204 -12.68 -2.81 15.89
CA PHE A 204 -13.64 -2.14 15.01
C PHE A 204 -13.34 -0.66 14.84
N LEU A 205 -12.93 0.02 15.91
CA LEU A 205 -12.62 1.45 15.87
C LEU A 205 -11.35 1.72 15.07
N LEU A 206 -10.29 0.95 15.28
CA LEU A 206 -9.04 1.05 14.51
C LEU A 206 -9.27 0.71 13.04
N LEU A 207 -10.03 -0.34 12.73
CA LEU A 207 -10.35 -0.73 11.36
C LEU A 207 -11.18 0.35 10.64
N ARG A 208 -12.09 1.02 11.36
CA ARG A 208 -12.87 2.14 10.83
C ARG A 208 -12.01 3.39 10.63
N VAL A 209 -11.19 3.77 11.61
CA VAL A 209 -10.33 4.96 11.56
C VAL A 209 -9.24 4.80 10.49
N TRP A 210 -8.57 3.65 10.44
CA TRP A 210 -7.54 3.38 9.43
C TRP A 210 -8.15 3.15 8.05
N GLY A 211 -9.31 2.51 7.95
CA GLY A 211 -10.06 2.37 6.70
C GLY A 211 -10.47 3.73 6.13
N LEU A 212 -10.92 4.67 6.98
CA LEU A 212 -11.22 6.04 6.59
C LEU A 212 -9.96 6.81 6.18
N HIS A 213 -8.88 6.70 6.96
CA HIS A 213 -7.62 7.38 6.65
C HIS A 213 -7.04 6.91 5.31
N TYR A 214 -7.00 5.59 5.08
CA TYR A 214 -6.47 5.02 3.85
C TYR A 214 -7.36 5.33 2.64
N ARG A 215 -8.70 5.30 2.80
CA ARG A 215 -9.63 5.74 1.76
C ARG A 215 -9.43 7.21 1.39
N ASN A 216 -9.16 8.06 2.38
CA ASN A 216 -8.89 9.48 2.15
C ASN A 216 -7.56 9.70 1.45
N VAL A 217 -6.49 8.99 1.84
CA VAL A 217 -5.20 9.05 1.15
C VAL A 217 -5.31 8.59 -0.31
N ILE A 218 -6.12 7.55 -0.58
CA ILE A 218 -6.38 7.06 -1.94
C ILE A 218 -7.22 8.05 -2.77
N LEU A 219 -8.21 8.70 -2.14
CA LEU A 219 -9.01 9.74 -2.81
C LEU A 219 -8.14 10.93 -3.20
N LEU A 220 -7.28 11.39 -2.29
CA LEU A 220 -6.31 12.45 -2.54
C LEU A 220 -5.35 12.09 -3.68
N ALA A 221 -4.79 10.87 -3.67
CA ALA A 221 -3.92 10.41 -4.76
C ALA A 221 -4.65 10.34 -6.12
N ARG A 222 -5.95 10.04 -6.11
CA ARG A 222 -6.79 10.01 -7.32
C ARG A 222 -7.06 11.41 -7.85
N GLU A 223 -7.33 12.37 -6.98
CA GLU A 223 -7.54 13.77 -7.36
C GLU A 223 -6.28 14.37 -7.98
N GLU A 224 -5.12 14.16 -7.35
CA GLU A 224 -3.83 14.61 -7.88
C GLU A 224 -3.54 14.02 -9.28
N SER A 225 -3.84 12.73 -9.48
CA SER A 225 -3.66 12.09 -10.80
C SER A 225 -4.57 12.68 -11.90
N LYS A 226 -5.80 13.07 -11.54
CA LYS A 226 -6.74 13.72 -12.46
C LYS A 226 -6.29 15.15 -12.78
N GLU A 227 -5.79 15.89 -11.79
CA GLU A 227 -5.25 17.23 -12.00
C GLU A 227 -4.04 17.20 -12.93
N ASN A 228 -3.11 16.26 -12.72
CA ASN A 228 -1.95 16.08 -13.59
C ASN A 228 -2.36 15.70 -15.03
N GLN A 229 -3.37 14.84 -15.21
CA GLN A 229 -3.93 14.55 -16.54
C GLN A 229 -4.57 15.78 -17.19
N LYS A 230 -5.32 16.60 -16.43
CA LYS A 230 -5.90 17.85 -16.93
C LYS A 230 -4.81 18.83 -17.36
N GLN A 231 -3.75 18.99 -16.57
CA GLN A 231 -2.63 19.86 -16.92
C GLN A 231 -1.86 19.37 -18.15
N PHE A 232 -1.67 18.06 -18.28
CA PHE A 232 -1.05 17.46 -19.46
C PHE A 232 -1.91 17.65 -20.71
N SER A 233 -3.22 17.43 -20.62
CA SER A 233 -4.17 17.70 -21.69
C SER A 233 -4.16 19.18 -22.08
N ALA A 234 -4.19 20.09 -21.11
CA ALA A 234 -4.11 21.53 -21.35
C ALA A 234 -2.81 21.93 -22.08
N ARG A 235 -1.68 21.32 -21.73
CA ARG A 235 -0.38 21.57 -22.40
C ARG A 235 -0.36 21.03 -23.83
N ILE A 236 -0.93 19.85 -24.07
CA ILE A 236 -1.09 19.31 -25.43
C ILE A 236 -1.97 20.23 -26.26
N ASN A 237 -3.10 20.67 -25.71
CA ASN A 237 -4.02 21.55 -26.41
C ASN A 237 -3.35 22.89 -26.75
N GLN A 238 -2.60 23.48 -25.81
CA GLN A 238 -1.79 24.68 -26.09
C GLN A 238 -0.75 24.48 -27.21
N ASN A 239 -0.07 23.33 -27.25
CA ASN A 239 0.91 23.05 -28.29
C ASN A 239 0.25 22.79 -29.65
N LEU A 240 -0.89 22.09 -29.68
CA LEU A 240 -1.70 21.90 -30.88
C LEU A 240 -2.19 23.25 -31.42
N ILE A 241 -2.73 24.12 -30.55
CA ILE A 241 -3.16 25.47 -30.91
C ILE A 241 -2.00 26.28 -31.50
N LYS A 242 -0.78 26.18 -30.94
CA LYS A 242 0.40 26.88 -31.49
C LYS A 242 0.77 26.37 -32.88
N GLN A 243 0.84 25.06 -33.08
CA GLN A 243 1.13 24.46 -34.39
C GLN A 243 0.05 24.82 -35.41
N PHE A 244 -1.21 24.84 -34.96
CA PHE A 244 -2.37 25.21 -35.73
C PHE A 244 -2.33 26.68 -36.18
N ILE A 245 -2.05 27.62 -35.27
CA ILE A 245 -1.90 29.04 -35.60
C ILE A 245 -0.75 29.25 -36.61
N LEU A 246 0.33 28.48 -36.47
CA LEU A 246 1.47 28.54 -37.38
C LEU A 246 1.10 28.04 -38.79
N VAL A 247 0.33 26.95 -38.90
CA VAL A 247 -0.22 26.47 -40.18
C VAL A 247 -1.18 27.49 -40.80
N LYS A 248 -2.07 28.10 -39.99
CA LYS A 248 -2.98 29.16 -40.46
C LYS A 248 -2.21 30.40 -40.94
N GLY A 249 -1.14 30.78 -40.24
CA GLY A 249 -0.23 31.87 -40.63
C GLY A 249 0.53 31.57 -41.92
N LEU A 250 1.06 30.36 -42.07
CA LEU A 250 1.72 29.89 -43.29
C LEU A 250 0.73 29.81 -44.47
N SER A 251 -0.51 29.37 -44.23
CA SER A 251 -1.58 29.39 -45.24
C SER A 251 -1.87 30.80 -45.74
N ARG A 252 -2.06 31.78 -44.83
CA ARG A 252 -2.24 33.20 -45.19
C ARG A 252 -1.03 33.79 -45.90
N SER A 253 0.19 33.48 -45.46
CA SER A 253 1.42 33.95 -46.11
C SER A 253 1.68 33.27 -47.47
N GLY A 254 1.21 32.03 -47.66
CA GLY A 254 1.24 31.34 -48.94
C GLY A 254 0.23 31.94 -49.92
N LYS A 255 -0.95 32.33 -49.43
CA LYS A 255 -1.99 32.99 -50.20
C LYS A 255 -1.54 34.32 -50.83
N SER A 256 -0.62 35.05 -50.20
CA SER A 256 -0.05 36.29 -50.77
C SER A 256 1.06 36.05 -51.79
N LYS A 257 1.73 34.88 -51.76
CA LYS A 257 2.79 34.50 -52.72
C LYS A 257 2.28 33.70 -53.92
N TYR A 258 1.14 33.02 -53.80
CA TYR A 258 0.55 32.16 -54.85
C TYR A 258 -0.56 32.83 -55.68
N LEU A 259 -0.74 34.14 -55.52
CA LEU A 259 -1.65 34.95 -56.32
C LEU A 259 -1.28 35.01 -57.82
N ASP A 260 -0.19 34.34 -58.24
CA ASP A 260 0.36 34.38 -59.59
C ASP A 260 0.23 33.07 -60.40
N GLY A 261 -0.69 32.15 -60.05
CA GLY A 261 -1.18 31.21 -61.06
C GLY A 261 -1.48 29.74 -60.73
N SER A 262 -1.57 29.29 -59.47
CA SER A 262 -2.03 27.91 -59.17
C SER A 262 -3.30 27.89 -58.32
N ILE A 263 -4.46 27.82 -58.98
CA ILE A 263 -5.80 27.81 -58.36
C ILE A 263 -5.99 26.58 -57.46
N GLU A 264 -5.44 25.42 -57.83
CA GLU A 264 -5.59 24.15 -57.10
C GLU A 264 -4.95 24.17 -55.69
N LEU A 265 -3.84 24.89 -55.52
CA LEU A 265 -3.15 24.97 -54.22
C LEU A 265 -3.89 25.88 -53.22
N MET A 266 -4.58 26.89 -53.74
CA MET A 266 -5.35 27.85 -52.95
C MET A 266 -6.64 27.22 -52.39
N GLU A 267 -7.26 26.33 -53.18
CA GLU A 267 -8.41 25.55 -52.77
C GLU A 267 -8.03 24.53 -51.68
N CYS A 268 -6.89 23.85 -51.83
CA CYS A 268 -6.35 22.95 -50.81
C CYS A 268 -6.03 23.69 -49.49
N LEU A 269 -5.42 24.88 -49.56
CA LEU A 269 -5.16 25.72 -48.37
C LEU A 269 -6.44 26.22 -47.70
N SER A 270 -7.48 26.52 -48.47
CA SER A 270 -8.79 26.92 -47.93
C SER A 270 -9.53 25.76 -47.28
N GLU A 271 -9.41 24.54 -47.81
CA GLU A 271 -10.01 23.35 -47.21
C GLU A 271 -9.27 22.93 -45.94
N ILE A 272 -7.94 23.06 -45.90
CA ILE A 272 -7.15 22.91 -44.67
C ILE A 272 -7.60 23.95 -43.63
N GLU A 273 -7.80 25.22 -44.01
CA GLU A 273 -8.30 26.27 -43.11
C GLU A 273 -9.73 25.95 -42.59
N ARG A 274 -10.60 25.40 -43.43
CA ARG A 274 -11.97 25.00 -43.07
C ARG A 274 -12.01 23.79 -42.12
N GLN A 275 -11.24 22.75 -42.41
CA GLN A 275 -11.07 21.58 -41.55
C GLN A 275 -10.50 22.00 -40.18
N CYS A 276 -9.58 22.96 -40.22
CA CYS A 276 -8.96 23.55 -39.06
C CYS A 276 -9.98 24.31 -38.17
N ASP A 277 -10.77 25.23 -38.73
CA ASP A 277 -11.79 25.97 -37.97
C ASP A 277 -12.89 25.03 -37.42
N THR A 278 -13.19 23.93 -38.12
CA THR A 278 -14.11 22.90 -37.65
C THR A 278 -13.55 22.15 -36.44
N ALA A 279 -12.27 21.79 -36.46
CA ALA A 279 -11.59 21.15 -35.33
C ALA A 279 -11.52 22.06 -34.08
N ILE A 280 -11.35 23.37 -34.26
CA ILE A 280 -11.45 24.35 -33.17
C ILE A 280 -12.84 24.32 -32.53
N ASN A 281 -13.90 24.39 -33.34
CA ASN A 281 -15.27 24.39 -32.82
C ASN A 281 -15.61 23.09 -32.07
N TYR A 282 -15.04 21.95 -32.48
CA TYR A 282 -15.18 20.69 -31.76
C TYR A 282 -14.44 20.69 -30.41
N LEU A 283 -13.22 21.23 -30.35
CA LEU A 283 -12.44 21.31 -29.12
C LEU A 283 -13.00 22.34 -28.12
N ASP A 284 -13.63 23.42 -28.62
CA ASP A 284 -14.23 24.47 -27.78
C ASP A 284 -15.60 24.07 -27.22
N GLN A 285 -16.27 23.06 -27.80
CA GLN A 285 -17.54 22.52 -27.32
C GLN A 285 -17.38 21.47 -26.19
N GLU A 286 -16.17 20.97 -25.93
CA GLU A 286 -15.93 19.92 -24.94
C GLU A 286 -15.95 20.33 -23.44
N PRO A 287 -16.02 21.61 -22.98
CA PRO A 287 -16.25 21.89 -21.57
C PRO A 287 -17.73 22.05 -21.17
N ALA A 288 -18.71 21.89 -22.07
CA ALA A 288 -20.11 22.20 -21.75
C ALA A 288 -21.04 20.99 -21.54
N ASN A 289 -20.64 19.75 -21.85
CA ASN A 289 -21.61 18.64 -21.88
C ASN A 289 -21.13 17.27 -21.35
N THR A 290 -20.42 17.26 -20.22
CA THR A 290 -20.28 16.05 -19.38
C THR A 290 -20.80 16.28 -17.97
N ASN A 291 -22.10 16.57 -17.87
CA ASN A 291 -22.93 16.24 -16.71
C ASN A 291 -23.95 15.16 -17.12
N PRO A 292 -23.72 13.86 -16.90
CA PRO A 292 -24.81 12.91 -16.78
C PRO A 292 -25.18 12.78 -15.30
N ALA A 293 -25.75 13.84 -14.73
CA ALA A 293 -26.31 13.80 -13.38
C ALA A 293 -27.32 14.93 -13.15
N ALA A 294 -28.45 14.91 -13.86
CA ALA A 294 -29.74 15.36 -13.31
C ALA A 294 -30.89 15.01 -14.27
N THR A 295 -31.98 14.50 -13.68
CA THR A 295 -33.34 14.37 -14.24
C THR A 295 -33.58 13.32 -15.33
N THR A 296 -34.14 12.17 -14.97
CA THR A 296 -35.57 11.87 -15.25
C THR A 296 -36.09 10.81 -14.29
N SER A 297 -36.87 11.24 -13.31
CA SER A 297 -37.95 10.45 -12.71
C SER A 297 -39.18 10.53 -13.63
N GLN A 298 -39.83 9.39 -13.88
CA GLN A 298 -41.22 9.17 -14.34
C GLN A 298 -41.32 8.13 -15.48
N GLN A 299 -41.39 6.86 -15.11
CA GLN A 299 -42.59 6.02 -15.23
C GLN A 299 -42.51 4.91 -14.19
#